data_AF-A0A6B3G2W6-F1
#
_entry.id   AF-A0A6B3G2W6-F1
#
_cell.length_a   1.000
_cell.length_b   1.000
_cell.length_c   1.000
_cell.angle_alpha   90.00
_cell.angle_beta   90.00
_cell.angle_gamma   90.00
#
_symmetry.space_group_name_H-M   'P 1'
#
loop_
_entity.id
_entity.type
_entity.pdbx_description
1 polymer ?
#
loop_
_entity_poly.entity_id
_entity_poly.type
_entity_poly.pdbx_seq_one_letter_code
_entity_poly.pdbx_strand_id
1 'polypeptide(L)'
;MALSRLAELHGVATSYSPSPDRVVPAAESAVVAALAALGVDASGPEAVRTALEEAEAGQAARLLPPTVVLRSAAPSADPRTAPELAALPPGTRVRLTRDPDPVPA
;
A
#
# COMPACT_ATOMS: atom_id res chain seq x y z
N MET A 1 -18.26 2.97 8.17
CA MET A 1 -19.14 2.63 7.03
C MET A 1 -18.34 1.84 6.01
N ALA A 2 -18.96 0.92 5.26
CA ALA A 2 -18.26 0.00 4.34
C ALA A 2 -17.35 0.72 3.32
N LEU A 3 -17.80 1.86 2.78
CA LEU A 3 -17.00 2.69 1.87
C LEU A 3 -15.71 3.21 2.52
N SER A 4 -15.73 3.62 3.79
CA SER A 4 -14.54 4.08 4.50
C SER A 4 -13.49 2.98 4.63
N ARG A 5 -13.94 1.74 4.86
CA ARG A 5 -13.05 0.57 4.95
C ARG A 5 -12.44 0.22 3.59
N LEU A 6 -13.24 0.26 2.52
CA LEU A 6 -12.73 0.07 1.16
C LEU A 6 -11.73 1.16 0.77
N ALA A 7 -12.02 2.43 1.12
CA ALA A 7 -11.12 3.55 0.90
C ALA A 7 -9.78 3.36 1.62
N GLU A 8 -9.80 2.96 2.90
CA GLU A 8 -8.59 2.68 3.69
C GLU A 8 -7.74 1.56 3.08
N LEU A 9 -8.37 0.47 2.64
CA LEU A 9 -7.68 -0.66 1.99
C LEU A 9 -6.94 -0.25 0.71
N HIS A 10 -7.38 0.82 0.05
CA HIS A 10 -6.79 1.31 -1.20
C HIS A 10 -6.00 2.62 -1.00
N GLY A 11 -5.76 3.03 0.25
CA GLY A 11 -4.99 4.24 0.57
C GLY A 11 -5.71 5.55 0.21
N VAL A 12 -7.03 5.52 0.05
CA VAL A 12 -7.85 6.71 -0.21
C VAL A 12 -8.29 7.32 1.12
N ALA A 13 -7.83 8.55 1.39
CA ALA A 13 -8.21 9.27 2.61
C ALA A 13 -9.67 9.76 2.52
N THR A 14 -10.47 9.50 3.57
CA THR A 14 -11.85 9.99 3.68
C THR A 14 -11.98 11.34 4.37
N SER A 15 -10.87 12.00 4.67
CA SER A 15 -10.79 13.35 5.23
C SER A 15 -9.44 13.99 4.93
N TYR A 16 -9.38 15.32 4.91
CA TYR A 16 -8.15 16.06 4.67
C TYR A 16 -8.07 17.32 5.53
N SER A 17 -6.86 17.85 5.71
CA SER A 17 -6.60 19.05 6.52
C SER A 17 -6.17 20.21 5.62
N PRO A 18 -7.09 21.05 5.12
CA PRO A 18 -6.73 22.17 4.22
C PRO A 18 -5.95 23.29 4.93
N SER A 19 -6.02 23.37 6.25
CA SER A 19 -5.24 24.29 7.08
C SER A 19 -4.88 23.59 8.39
N PRO A 20 -3.89 24.13 9.16
CA PRO A 20 -3.66 23.70 10.53
C PRO A 20 -4.97 23.72 11.33
N ASP A 21 -5.13 22.75 12.23
CA ASP A 21 -6.27 22.59 13.14
C ASP A 21 -7.66 22.46 12.49
N ARG A 22 -7.72 22.22 11.17
CA ARG A 22 -8.99 22.05 10.45
C ARG A 22 -8.99 20.75 9.66
N VAL A 23 -9.79 19.79 10.09
CA VAL A 23 -10.03 18.53 9.37
C VAL A 23 -11.43 18.56 8.74
N VAL A 24 -11.50 18.22 7.45
CA VAL A 24 -12.73 18.23 6.66
C VAL A 24 -12.99 16.82 6.12
N PRO A 25 -14.21 16.26 6.28
CA PRO A 25 -14.57 14.99 5.64
C PRO A 25 -14.62 15.18 4.12
N ALA A 26 -14.09 14.19 3.38
CA ALA A 26 -14.25 14.16 1.94
C ALA A 26 -15.71 13.86 1.58
N ALA A 27 -16.20 14.45 0.49
CA ALA A 27 -17.52 14.09 -0.05
C ALA A 27 -17.52 12.63 -0.51
N GLU A 28 -18.62 11.91 -0.27
CA GLU A 28 -18.76 10.50 -0.66
C GLU A 28 -18.48 10.29 -2.16
N SER A 29 -19.01 11.17 -3.00
CA SER A 29 -18.77 11.16 -4.44
C SER A 29 -17.30 11.33 -4.83
N ALA A 30 -16.52 12.09 -4.06
CA ALA A 30 -15.09 12.25 -4.30
C ALA A 30 -14.31 10.97 -3.94
N VAL A 31 -14.71 10.28 -2.86
CA VAL A 31 -14.13 8.98 -2.47
C VAL A 31 -14.43 7.93 -3.54
N VAL A 32 -15.69 7.85 -4.01
CA VAL A 32 -16.09 6.93 -5.08
C VAL A 32 -15.32 7.22 -6.38
N ALA A 33 -15.17 8.49 -6.76
CA ALA A 33 -14.41 8.86 -7.95
C ALA A 33 -12.92 8.50 -7.84
N ALA A 34 -12.31 8.68 -6.67
CA ALA A 34 -10.93 8.28 -6.43
C ALA A 34 -10.74 6.76 -6.51
N LEU A 35 -11.66 5.98 -5.92
CA LEU A 35 -11.66 4.52 -6.03
C LEU A 35 -11.83 4.06 -7.48
N ALA A 36 -12.74 4.68 -8.24
CA ALA A 36 -12.93 4.39 -9.65
C ALA A 36 -11.66 4.68 -10.47
N ALA A 37 -10.92 5.75 -10.15
CA ALA A 37 -9.64 6.05 -10.78
C ALA A 37 -8.54 5.03 -10.45
N LEU A 38 -8.64 4.35 -9.31
CA LEU A 38 -7.80 3.20 -8.94
C LEU A 38 -8.29 1.87 -9.56
N GLY A 39 -9.37 1.91 -10.36
CA GLY A 39 -9.95 0.74 -11.01
C GLY A 39 -10.91 -0.06 -10.13
N VAL A 40 -11.44 0.54 -9.06
CA VAL A 40 -12.28 -0.14 -8.06
C VAL A 40 -13.73 0.36 -8.16
N ASP A 41 -14.68 -0.56 -8.33
CA ASP A 41 -16.09 -0.20 -8.39
C ASP A 41 -16.68 0.03 -6.99
N ALA A 42 -17.03 1.28 -6.71
CA ALA A 42 -17.71 1.70 -5.51
C ALA A 42 -19.04 2.43 -5.82
N SER A 43 -19.64 2.15 -6.97
CA SER A 43 -20.84 2.85 -7.48
C SER A 43 -22.11 2.63 -6.65
N GLY A 44 -22.11 1.64 -5.75
CA GLY A 44 -23.22 1.38 -4.82
C GLY A 44 -22.87 0.41 -3.70
N PRO A 45 -23.79 0.17 -2.75
CA PRO A 45 -23.51 -0.63 -1.55
C PRO A 45 -23.11 -2.09 -1.82
N GLU A 46 -23.71 -2.73 -2.83
CA GLU A 46 -23.34 -4.09 -3.23
C GLU A 46 -21.96 -4.11 -3.91
N ALA A 47 -21.68 -3.16 -4.82
CA ALA A 47 -20.37 -3.03 -5.45
C ALA A 47 -19.24 -2.82 -4.43
N VAL A 48 -19.47 -1.97 -3.42
CA VAL A 48 -18.52 -1.77 -2.31
C VAL A 48 -18.27 -3.06 -1.53
N ARG A 49 -19.31 -3.88 -1.31
CA ARG A 49 -19.17 -5.16 -0.58
C ARG A 49 -18.36 -6.15 -1.39
N THR A 50 -18.70 -6.32 -2.68
CA THR A 50 -17.97 -7.21 -3.59
C THR A 50 -16.51 -6.78 -3.73
N ALA A 51 -16.25 -5.49 -3.96
CA ALA A 51 -14.89 -4.96 -4.06
C ALA A 51 -14.07 -5.18 -2.78
N LEU A 52 -14.71 -5.06 -1.61
CA LEU A 52 -14.06 -5.34 -0.33
C LEU A 52 -13.70 -6.83 -0.19
N GLU A 53 -14.63 -7.73 -0.51
CA GLU A 53 -14.42 -9.18 -0.47
C GLU A 53 -13.30 -9.62 -1.43
N GLU A 54 -13.29 -9.11 -2.66
CA GLU A 54 -12.27 -9.38 -3.66
C GLU A 54 -10.88 -8.89 -3.21
N ALA A 55 -10.81 -7.68 -2.66
CA ALA A 55 -9.55 -7.12 -2.22
C ALA A 55 -8.99 -7.81 -0.97
N GLU A 56 -9.85 -8.19 -0.01
CA GLU A 56 -9.46 -9.00 1.15
C GLU A 56 -8.99 -10.40 0.73
N ALA A 57 -9.69 -11.06 -0.19
CA ALA A 57 -9.29 -12.35 -0.75
C ALA A 57 -7.96 -12.26 -1.51
N GLY A 58 -7.78 -11.22 -2.31
CA GLY A 58 -6.55 -10.94 -3.05
C GLY A 58 -5.35 -10.68 -2.13
N GLN A 59 -5.56 -10.04 -0.98
CA GLN A 59 -4.52 -9.87 0.03
C GLN A 59 -4.20 -11.19 0.74
N ALA A 60 -5.21 -11.97 1.11
CA ALA A 60 -5.05 -13.27 1.78
C ALA A 60 -4.35 -14.31 0.90
N ALA A 61 -4.55 -14.25 -0.42
CA ALA A 61 -3.91 -15.15 -1.37
C ALA A 61 -2.41 -14.86 -1.60
N ARG A 62 -1.90 -13.69 -1.19
CA ARG A 62 -0.50 -13.31 -1.40
C ARG A 62 0.40 -13.93 -0.35
N LEU A 63 1.31 -14.80 -0.82
CA LEU A 63 2.33 -15.41 0.04
C LEU A 63 3.44 -14.44 0.45
N LEU A 64 3.64 -13.36 -0.32
CA LEU A 64 4.68 -12.35 -0.09
C LEU A 64 4.09 -10.95 -0.24
N PRO A 65 4.66 -9.94 0.43
CA PRO A 65 4.33 -8.53 0.17
C PRO A 65 4.56 -8.18 -1.30
N PRO A 66 3.79 -7.24 -1.88
CA PRO A 66 3.93 -6.86 -3.29
C PRO A 66 5.30 -6.26 -3.60
N THR A 67 5.82 -5.43 -2.69
CA THR A 67 7.13 -4.79 -2.81
C THR A 67 7.71 -4.63 -1.41
N VAL A 68 9.03 -4.81 -1.30
CA VAL A 68 9.79 -4.59 -0.07
C VAL A 68 10.84 -3.54 -0.38
N VAL A 69 10.82 -2.43 0.35
CA VAL A 69 11.78 -1.35 0.19
C VAL A 69 12.78 -1.44 1.33
N LEU A 70 14.07 -1.57 1.01
CA LEU A 70 15.14 -1.61 1.99
C LEU A 70 15.75 -0.21 2.13
N ARG A 71 15.80 0.32 3.35
CA ARG A 71 16.47 1.58 3.62
C ARG A 71 17.87 1.34 4.17
N SER A 72 18.90 1.74 3.41
CA SER A 72 20.27 1.67 3.90
C SER A 72 20.62 2.89 4.73
N ALA A 73 21.07 2.70 5.98
CA ALA A 73 21.53 3.78 6.84
C ALA A 73 22.87 4.38 6.37
N ALA A 74 23.68 3.60 5.65
CA ALA A 74 24.94 4.00 5.03
C ALA A 74 25.23 3.18 3.77
N PRO A 75 26.04 3.64 2.81
CA PRO A 75 26.37 2.89 1.59
C PRO A 75 27.04 1.53 1.86
N SER A 76 27.78 1.44 2.98
CA SER A 76 28.52 0.25 3.43
C SER A 76 27.75 -0.66 4.38
N ALA A 77 26.55 -0.26 4.81
CA ALA A 77 25.74 -1.10 5.68
C ALA A 77 25.33 -2.40 4.96
N ASP A 78 25.41 -3.54 5.66
CA ASP A 78 24.94 -4.81 5.12
C ASP A 78 23.42 -4.76 4.97
N PRO A 79 22.85 -4.83 3.75
CA PRO A 79 21.40 -4.76 3.55
C PRO A 79 20.65 -5.94 4.18
N ARG A 80 21.34 -7.02 4.58
CA ARG A 80 20.73 -8.17 5.26
C ARG A 80 20.30 -7.89 6.70
N THR A 81 20.82 -6.83 7.31
CA THR A 81 20.41 -6.41 8.65
C THR A 81 19.20 -5.48 8.64
N ALA A 82 18.68 -5.16 7.45
CA ALA A 82 17.53 -4.29 7.27
C ALA A 82 16.29 -4.91 7.95
N PRO A 83 15.59 -4.17 8.84
CA PRO A 83 14.43 -4.67 9.56
C PRO A 83 13.29 -5.08 8.62
N GLU A 84 13.22 -4.50 7.42
CA GLU A 84 12.22 -4.82 6.42
C GLU A 84 12.35 -6.25 5.87
N LEU A 85 13.57 -6.83 5.88
CA LEU A 85 13.77 -8.25 5.55
C LEU A 85 13.34 -9.18 6.69
N ALA A 86 13.51 -8.74 7.93
CA ALA A 86 13.08 -9.50 9.11
C ALA A 86 11.54 -9.54 9.24
N ALA A 87 10.84 -8.57 8.64
CA ALA A 87 9.38 -8.51 8.60
C ALA A 87 8.73 -9.42 7.54
N LEU A 88 9.52 -10.14 6.74
CA LEU A 88 9.00 -11.02 5.70
C LEU A 88 8.31 -12.26 6.29
N PRO A 89 7.30 -12.81 5.60
CA PRO A 89 6.64 -14.03 6.03
C PRO A 89 7.63 -15.18 6.28
N PRO A 90 7.40 -16.03 7.30
CA PRO A 90 8.24 -17.18 7.57
C PRO A 90 8.43 -18.06 6.34
N GLY A 91 9.66 -18.56 6.14
CA GLY A 91 10.01 -19.39 4.98
C GLY A 91 10.42 -18.60 3.73
N THR A 92 10.34 -17.27 3.74
CA THR A 92 10.86 -16.43 2.65
C THR A 92 12.37 -16.58 2.50
N ARG A 93 12.83 -16.89 1.27
CA ARG A 93 14.26 -16.93 0.93
C ARG A 93 14.62 -15.71 0.10
N VAL A 94 15.57 -14.91 0.59
CA VAL A 94 15.99 -13.65 -0.07
C VAL A 94 17.39 -13.81 -0.64
N ARG A 95 17.57 -13.39 -1.89
CA ARG A 95 18.88 -13.22 -2.53
C ARG A 95 19.02 -11.75 -2.92
N LEU A 96 20.04 -11.09 -2.40
CA LEU A 96 20.36 -9.70 -2.74
C LEU A 96 21.56 -9.66 -3.69
N THR A 97 21.41 -8.96 -4.80
CA THR A 97 22.49 -8.66 -5.75
C THR A 97 22.57 -7.16 -5.91
N ARG A 98 23.73 -6.59 -5.59
CA ARG A 98 24.02 -5.17 -5.88
C ARG A 98 24.57 -5.12 -7.31
N ASP A 99 24.00 -4.27 -8.14
CA ASP A 99 24.58 -3.96 -9.44
C ASP A 99 25.97 -3.33 -9.22
N PRO A 100 27.01 -3.64 -10.02
CA PRO A 100 28.33 -3.09 -9.80
C PRO A 100 28.27 -1.56 -9.88
N ASP A 101 29.06 -0.88 -9.04
CA ASP A 101 29.19 0.57 -9.11
C ASP A 101 29.59 0.96 -10.55
N PRO A 102 28.98 2.01 -11.14
CA PRO A 102 29.39 2.48 -12.45
C PRO A 102 30.88 2.80 -12.41
N VAL A 103 31.65 2.17 -13.30
CA VAL A 103 33.08 2.43 -13.44
C VAL A 103 33.22 3.93 -13.75
N PRO A 104 34.00 4.70 -12.97
CA PRO A 104 34.20 6.11 -13.28
C PRO A 104 34.81 6.23 -14.68
N ALA A 105 34.23 7.12 -15.49
CA ALA A 105 34.63 7.38 -16.88
C ALA A 105 36.05 7.93 -17.00
#